data_AF-A0A7X1L936-F1
#
_entry.id   AF-A0A7X1L936-F1
#
_cell.length_a   1.000
_cell.length_b   1.000
_cell.length_c   1.000
_cell.angle_alpha   90.00
_cell.angle_beta   90.00
_cell.angle_gamma   90.00
#
_symmetry.space_group_name_H-M   'P 1'
#
loop_
_entity.id
_entity.type
_entity.pdbx_description
1 polymer ?
#
loop_
_entity_poly.entity_id
_entity_poly.type
_entity_poly.pdbx_seq_one_letter_code
_entity_poly.pdbx_strand_id
1 'polypeptide(L)'
;MDNVYEQPRQHAESLLCALTEILRAVSGNRINPKEVRFSHSSPNDIKEHQAIFKTRLLFDQPGNALKISRKDFDRPIFLASRELFDALESLAEKHLHQMVFPGSWSDKVSQEIYLLLSSGEVPDVETVSGNLALSSRSLQMKL
;
A
#
# COMPACT_ATOMS: atom_id res chain seq x y z
N MET A 1 25.24 -4.17 6.43
CA MET A 1 24.44 -5.11 5.61
C MET A 1 23.28 -5.57 6.46
N ASP A 2 22.09 -5.30 5.96
CA ASP A 2 20.78 -5.86 6.29
C ASP A 2 20.18 -5.55 7.67
N ASN A 3 19.77 -4.28 7.84
CA ASN A 3 18.66 -3.95 8.73
C ASN A 3 17.34 -4.36 8.04
N VAL A 4 17.07 -5.67 7.98
CA VAL A 4 15.73 -6.17 7.63
C VAL A 4 14.84 -5.76 8.79
N TYR A 5 14.10 -4.67 8.63
CA TYR A 5 13.01 -4.33 9.52
C TYR A 5 12.08 -5.54 9.60
N GLU A 6 12.22 -6.32 10.67
CA GLU A 6 11.33 -7.42 10.98
C GLU A 6 9.97 -6.78 11.21
N GLN A 7 9.11 -6.79 10.18
CA GLN A 7 7.79 -6.18 10.29
C GLN A 7 7.09 -6.80 11.50
N PRO A 8 6.58 -5.98 12.44
CA PRO A 8 5.93 -6.51 13.61
C PRO A 8 4.83 -7.49 13.19
N ARG A 9 4.80 -8.68 13.79
CA ARG A 9 3.81 -9.73 13.51
C ARG A 9 2.40 -9.18 13.28
N GLN A 10 1.97 -8.34 14.21
CA GLN A 10 0.66 -7.67 14.24
C GLN A 10 0.37 -6.87 12.97
N HIS A 11 1.40 -6.22 12.38
CA HIS A 11 1.25 -5.46 11.16
C HIS A 11 0.94 -6.37 9.96
N ALA A 12 1.71 -7.45 9.80
CA ALA A 12 1.46 -8.44 8.74
C ALA A 12 0.09 -9.12 8.90
N GLU A 13 -0.24 -9.54 10.13
CA GLU A 13 -1.53 -10.13 10.47
C GLU A 13 -2.69 -9.17 10.15
N SER A 14 -2.58 -7.91 10.56
CA SER A 14 -3.61 -6.88 10.31
C SER A 14 -3.78 -6.59 8.82
N LEU A 15 -2.67 -6.49 8.08
CA LEU A 15 -2.71 -6.24 6.64
C LEU A 15 -3.39 -7.39 5.88
N LEU A 16 -3.00 -8.64 6.16
CA LEU A 16 -3.61 -9.80 5.49
C LEU A 16 -5.08 -9.97 5.88
N CYS A 17 -5.44 -9.66 7.13
CA CYS A 17 -6.83 -9.60 7.58
C CYS A 17 -7.62 -8.57 6.76
N ALA A 18 -7.13 -7.33 6.69
CA ALA A 18 -7.78 -6.25 5.94
C ALA A 18 -7.97 -6.62 4.46
N LEU A 19 -6.94 -7.17 3.81
CA LEU A 19 -7.03 -7.63 2.42
C LEU A 19 -8.10 -8.73 2.24
N THR A 20 -8.20 -9.65 3.19
CA THR A 20 -9.20 -10.72 3.15
C THR A 20 -10.62 -10.16 3.25
N GLU A 21 -10.86 -9.20 4.14
CA GLU A 21 -12.16 -8.55 4.29
C GLU A 21 -12.52 -7.69 3.08
N ILE A 22 -11.55 -6.98 2.49
CA ILE A 22 -11.77 -6.23 1.25
C ILE A 22 -12.21 -7.18 0.13
N LEU A 23 -11.50 -8.29 -0.08
CA LEU A 23 -11.84 -9.29 -1.11
C LEU A 23 -13.25 -9.85 -0.93
N ARG A 24 -13.64 -10.12 0.31
CA ARG A 24 -15.00 -10.57 0.64
C ARG A 24 -16.02 -9.48 0.34
N ALA A 25 -15.81 -8.26 0.82
CA ALA A 25 -16.73 -7.14 0.62
C ALA A 25 -16.96 -6.85 -0.88
N VAL A 26 -15.89 -6.73 -1.66
CA VAL A 26 -16.00 -6.39 -3.10
C VAL A 26 -16.58 -7.54 -3.93
N SER A 27 -16.53 -8.78 -3.44
CA SER A 27 -17.08 -9.95 -4.14
C SER A 27 -18.43 -10.44 -3.61
N GLY A 28 -19.03 -9.74 -2.63
CA GLY A 28 -20.26 -10.20 -1.97
C GLY A 28 -20.07 -11.52 -1.20
N ASN A 29 -18.96 -11.65 -0.48
CA ASN A 29 -18.52 -12.83 0.29
C ASN A 29 -18.28 -14.09 -0.55
N ARG A 30 -18.03 -13.94 -1.86
CA ARG A 30 -17.85 -15.09 -2.76
C ARG A 30 -16.40 -15.51 -2.91
N ILE A 31 -15.45 -14.63 -2.58
CA ILE A 31 -14.01 -14.91 -2.65
C ILE A 31 -13.48 -15.12 -1.23
N ASN A 32 -12.81 -16.25 -1.03
CA ASN A 32 -12.03 -16.54 0.17
C ASN A 32 -10.63 -16.99 -0.25
N PRO A 33 -9.55 -16.58 0.42
CA PRO A 33 -8.23 -17.13 0.16
C PRO A 33 -8.23 -18.66 0.32
N LYS A 34 -7.44 -19.34 -0.50
CA LYS A 34 -7.16 -20.78 -0.42
C LYS A 34 -6.07 -21.11 0.60
N GLU A 35 -5.21 -20.13 0.89
CA GLU A 35 -4.11 -20.26 1.83
C GLU A 35 -3.67 -18.86 2.27
N VAL A 36 -3.29 -18.73 3.53
CA VAL A 36 -2.63 -17.55 4.10
C VAL A 36 -1.27 -17.98 4.61
N ARG A 37 -0.23 -17.25 4.24
CA ARG A 37 1.14 -17.48 4.66
C ARG A 37 1.60 -16.34 5.55
N PHE A 38 2.23 -16.71 6.64
CA PHE A 38 2.86 -15.81 7.59
C PHE A 38 4.35 -16.13 7.65
N SER A 39 5.17 -15.08 7.62
CA SER A 39 6.63 -15.25 7.76
C SER A 39 7.05 -15.58 9.17
N HIS A 40 6.29 -15.09 10.16
CA HIS A 40 6.52 -15.36 11.56
C HIS A 40 6.07 -16.77 11.95
N SER A 41 6.60 -17.25 13.07
CA SER A 41 6.16 -18.52 13.68
C SER A 41 4.73 -18.45 14.20
N SER A 42 4.09 -19.62 14.28
CA SER A 42 2.72 -19.74 14.80
C SER A 42 2.64 -19.19 16.23
N PRO A 43 1.66 -18.33 16.55
CA PRO A 43 1.35 -18.02 17.95
C PRO A 43 0.78 -19.26 18.66
N ASN A 44 0.77 -19.21 19.99
CA ASN A 44 0.24 -20.30 20.83
C ASN A 44 -1.27 -20.54 20.62
N ASP A 45 -2.02 -19.50 20.26
CA ASP A 45 -3.43 -19.58 19.92
C ASP A 45 -3.67 -18.97 18.53
N ILE A 46 -4.26 -19.78 17.64
CA ILE A 46 -4.59 -19.41 16.26
C ILE A 46 -6.11 -19.43 15.99
N LYS A 47 -6.94 -19.57 17.03
CA LYS A 47 -8.41 -19.64 16.86
C LYS A 47 -8.97 -18.43 16.13
N GLU A 48 -8.48 -17.23 16.48
CA GLU A 48 -8.93 -15.99 15.84
C GLU A 48 -8.48 -15.94 14.37
N HIS A 49 -7.23 -16.31 14.06
CA HIS A 49 -6.77 -16.42 12.67
C HIS A 49 -7.64 -17.39 11.88
N GLN A 50 -7.98 -18.54 12.45
CA GLN A 50 -8.85 -19.51 11.80
C GLN A 50 -10.27 -18.95 11.57
N ALA A 51 -10.82 -18.23 12.55
CA ALA A 51 -12.14 -17.61 12.47
C ALA A 51 -12.19 -16.50 11.40
N ILE A 52 -11.16 -15.67 11.33
CA ILE A 52 -11.02 -14.59 10.35
C ILE A 52 -10.79 -15.17 8.96
N PHE A 53 -9.73 -15.95 8.75
CA PHE A 53 -9.29 -16.31 7.40
C PHE A 53 -10.08 -17.49 6.80
N LYS A 54 -10.64 -18.37 7.63
CA LYS A 54 -11.47 -19.52 7.20
C LYS A 54 -10.81 -20.35 6.09
N THR A 55 -9.50 -20.52 6.18
CA THR A 55 -8.67 -21.21 5.17
C THR A 55 -7.43 -21.80 5.81
N ARG A 56 -6.60 -22.47 4.99
CA ARG A 56 -5.32 -23.02 5.44
C ARG A 56 -4.36 -21.91 5.85
N LEU A 57 -3.88 -21.96 7.09
CA LEU A 57 -2.84 -21.07 7.61
C LEU A 57 -1.49 -21.78 7.59
N LEU A 58 -0.46 -21.11 7.07
CA LEU A 58 0.92 -21.56 7.09
C LEU A 58 1.78 -20.51 7.78
N PHE A 59 2.55 -20.95 8.77
CA PHE A 59 3.52 -20.13 9.50
C PHE A 59 4.95 -20.52 9.09
N ASP A 60 5.94 -19.73 9.50
CA ASP A 60 7.36 -19.96 9.21
C ASP A 60 7.63 -20.04 7.68
N GLN A 61 6.93 -19.20 6.91
CA GLN A 61 7.08 -19.14 5.45
C GLN A 61 8.13 -18.09 5.04
N PRO A 62 8.68 -18.15 3.81
CA PRO A 62 9.63 -17.13 3.34
C PRO A 62 9.07 -15.70 3.27
N GLY A 63 7.75 -15.53 3.37
CA GLY A 63 7.08 -14.23 3.30
C GLY A 63 5.58 -14.31 3.61
N ASN A 64 4.97 -13.15 3.82
CA ASN A 64 3.54 -12.99 4.05
C ASN A 64 2.77 -13.03 2.71
N ALA A 65 1.73 -13.86 2.59
CA ALA A 65 0.98 -13.96 1.33
C ALA A 65 -0.47 -14.44 1.50
N LEU A 66 -1.33 -13.99 0.58
CA LEU A 66 -2.67 -14.53 0.36
C LEU A 66 -2.72 -15.26 -0.98
N LYS A 67 -3.09 -16.54 -0.97
CA LYS A 67 -3.26 -17.34 -2.19
C LYS A 67 -4.73 -17.35 -2.58
N ILE A 68 -5.06 -16.82 -3.74
CA ILE A 68 -6.43 -16.73 -4.25
C ILE A 68 -6.54 -17.53 -5.55
N SER A 69 -7.74 -18.02 -5.90
CA SER A 69 -7.94 -18.65 -7.20
C SER A 69 -7.82 -17.62 -8.32
N ARG A 70 -7.11 -17.94 -9.40
CA ARG A 70 -7.11 -17.08 -10.60
C ARG A 70 -8.54 -16.84 -11.11
N LYS A 71 -9.39 -17.87 -11.10
CA LYS A 71 -10.80 -17.78 -11.52
C LYS A 71 -11.65 -16.84 -10.64
N ASP A 72 -11.18 -16.51 -9.44
CA ASP A 72 -11.89 -15.58 -8.56
C ASP A 72 -11.67 -14.12 -9.00
N PHE A 73 -10.57 -13.82 -9.71
CA PHE A 73 -10.32 -12.48 -10.29
C PHE A 73 -11.22 -12.17 -11.50
N ASP A 74 -11.75 -13.19 -12.17
CA ASP A 74 -12.68 -13.01 -13.29
C ASP A 74 -14.12 -12.72 -12.80
N ARG A 75 -14.34 -12.69 -11.48
CA ARG A 75 -15.68 -12.46 -10.91
C ARG A 75 -16.01 -10.97 -10.93
N PRO A 76 -17.27 -10.61 -11.24
CA PRO A 76 -17.69 -9.23 -11.18
C PRO A 76 -17.59 -8.71 -9.74
N ILE A 77 -17.07 -7.49 -9.60
CA ILE A 77 -17.12 -6.75 -8.34
C ILE A 77 -18.58 -6.38 -8.07
N PHE A 78 -19.09 -6.76 -6.90
CA PHE A 78 -20.48 -6.51 -6.52
C PHE A 78 -20.79 -5.01 -6.42
N LEU A 79 -19.81 -4.22 -5.98
CA LEU A 79 -19.91 -2.77 -5.84
C LEU A 79 -19.50 -2.00 -7.11
N ALA A 80 -19.44 -2.67 -8.27
CA ALA A 80 -19.02 -2.01 -9.51
C ALA A 80 -20.07 -0.98 -9.95
N SER A 81 -19.66 0.27 -10.08
CA SER A 81 -20.40 1.34 -10.75
C SER A 81 -19.49 1.95 -11.81
N ARG A 82 -20.02 2.08 -13.02
CA ARG A 82 -19.28 2.69 -14.13
C ARG A 82 -19.04 4.18 -13.87
N GLU A 83 -20.02 4.85 -13.30
CA GLU A 83 -19.96 6.28 -12.96
C GLU A 83 -18.88 6.54 -11.91
N LEU A 84 -18.81 5.71 -10.86
CA LEU A 84 -17.76 5.81 -9.85
C LEU A 84 -16.39 5.48 -10.44
N PHE A 85 -16.30 4.46 -11.29
CA PHE A 85 -15.07 4.10 -11.97
C PHE A 85 -14.54 5.27 -12.81
N ASP A 86 -15.37 5.85 -13.68
CA ASP A 86 -14.99 6.97 -14.55
C ASP A 86 -14.53 8.20 -13.73
N ALA A 87 -15.19 8.47 -12.60
CA ALA A 87 -14.79 9.55 -11.69
C ALA A 87 -13.45 9.27 -10.98
N LEU A 88 -13.22 8.05 -10.51
CA LEU A 88 -11.96 7.64 -9.87
C LEU A 88 -10.80 7.62 -10.88
N GLU A 89 -11.04 7.15 -12.10
CA GLU A 89 -10.05 7.11 -13.17
C GLU A 89 -9.60 8.55 -13.52
N SER A 90 -10.55 9.47 -13.74
CA SER A 90 -10.23 10.87 -14.02
C SER A 90 -9.45 11.54 -12.88
N LEU A 91 -9.80 11.23 -11.63
CA LEU A 91 -9.07 11.72 -10.47
C LEU A 91 -7.65 11.14 -10.42
N ALA A 92 -7.49 9.85 -10.67
CA ALA A 92 -6.20 9.17 -10.71
C ALA A 92 -5.30 9.74 -11.82
N GLU A 93 -5.83 9.96 -13.03
CA GLU A 93 -5.13 10.62 -14.12
C GLU A 93 -4.67 12.02 -13.72
N LYS A 94 -5.54 12.81 -13.10
CA LYS A 94 -5.18 14.15 -12.61
C LYS A 94 -4.05 14.09 -11.57
N HIS A 95 -4.10 13.16 -10.63
CA HIS A 95 -3.04 12.98 -9.64
C HIS A 95 -1.73 12.53 -10.27
N LEU A 96 -1.77 11.58 -11.21
CA LEU A 96 -0.59 11.16 -11.98
C LEU A 96 0.01 12.34 -12.75
N HIS A 97 -0.81 13.15 -13.41
CA HIS A 97 -0.34 14.35 -14.10
C HIS A 97 0.30 15.36 -13.15
N GLN A 98 -0.24 15.55 -11.94
CA GLN A 98 0.37 16.41 -10.92
C GLN A 98 1.70 15.85 -10.40
N MET A 99 1.81 14.53 -10.26
CA MET A 99 3.06 13.86 -9.87
C MET A 99 4.12 13.92 -10.97
N VAL A 100 3.74 13.85 -12.24
CA VAL A 100 4.69 13.87 -13.37
C VAL A 100 5.05 15.31 -13.78
N PHE A 101 4.13 16.26 -13.61
CA PHE A 101 4.30 17.67 -13.96
C PHE A 101 3.89 18.56 -12.78
N PRO A 102 4.77 18.72 -11.77
CA PRO A 102 4.47 19.58 -10.64
C PRO A 102 4.33 21.04 -11.12
N GLY A 103 3.09 21.55 -11.03
CA GLY A 103 2.69 22.82 -11.64
C GLY A 103 3.23 24.06 -10.92
N SER A 104 3.35 24.00 -9.59
CA SER A 104 3.90 25.06 -8.76
C SER A 104 5.24 24.65 -8.10
N TRP A 105 5.97 25.62 -7.53
CA TRP A 105 7.15 25.33 -6.72
C TRP A 105 6.81 24.60 -5.43
N SER A 106 5.64 24.87 -4.85
CA SER A 106 5.12 24.14 -3.70
C SER A 106 4.89 22.67 -4.04
N ASP A 107 4.32 22.37 -5.21
CA ASP A 107 4.11 20.97 -5.66
C ASP A 107 5.45 20.24 -5.83
N LYS A 108 6.47 20.90 -6.40
CA LYS A 108 7.82 20.34 -6.55
C LYS A 108 8.46 20.01 -5.21
N VAL A 109 8.33 20.91 -4.23
CA VAL A 109 8.85 20.71 -2.87
C VAL A 109 8.10 19.58 -2.16
N SER A 110 6.77 19.56 -2.24
CA SER A 110 5.96 18.49 -1.65
C SER A 110 6.26 17.12 -2.26
N GLN A 111 6.48 17.06 -3.58
CA GLN A 111 6.89 15.84 -4.28
C GLN A 111 8.25 15.34 -3.79
N GLU A 112 9.24 16.23 -3.67
CA GLU A 112 10.57 15.85 -3.22
C GLU A 112 10.56 15.35 -1.77
N ILE A 113 9.82 16.02 -0.90
CA ILE A 113 9.58 15.59 0.49
C ILE A 113 8.96 14.19 0.51
N TYR A 114 7.96 13.93 -0.33
CA TYR A 114 7.30 12.63 -0.41
C TYR A 114 8.27 11.52 -0.86
N LEU A 115 9.13 11.79 -1.84
CA LEU A 115 10.12 10.84 -2.32
C LEU A 115 11.14 10.48 -1.24
N LEU A 116 11.66 11.47 -0.51
CA LEU A 116 12.60 11.28 0.61
C LEU A 116 11.94 10.47 1.75
N LEU A 117 10.71 10.81 2.13
CA LEU A 117 9.99 10.05 3.16
C LEU A 117 9.72 8.60 2.73
N SER A 118 9.42 8.38 1.44
CA SER A 118 9.16 7.05 0.90
C SER A 118 10.42 6.17 0.84
N SER A 119 11.61 6.77 0.73
CA SER A 119 12.89 6.07 0.85
C SER A 119 13.37 5.90 2.30
N GLY A 120 12.65 6.47 3.28
CA GLY A 120 13.00 6.42 4.70
C GLY A 120 13.99 7.50 5.15
N GLU A 121 14.22 8.52 4.31
CA GLU A 121 15.06 9.67 4.61
C GLU A 121 14.25 10.80 5.28
N VAL A 122 14.89 11.56 6.17
CA VAL A 122 14.27 12.74 6.80
C VAL A 122 14.52 13.95 5.90
N PRO A 123 13.48 14.57 5.32
CA PRO A 123 13.65 15.71 4.44
C PRO A 123 14.08 16.97 5.19
N ASP A 124 15.12 17.66 4.68
CA ASP A 124 15.54 18.99 5.12
C ASP A 124 15.60 19.99 3.93
N VAL A 125 15.71 21.28 4.24
CA VAL A 125 15.61 22.33 3.20
C VAL A 125 16.83 22.34 2.29
N GLU A 126 18.01 21.97 2.78
CA GLU A 126 19.24 21.85 2.03
C GLU A 126 19.14 20.73 0.99
N THR A 127 18.68 19.55 1.40
CA THR A 127 18.50 18.35 0.58
C THR A 127 17.43 18.59 -0.49
N VAL A 128 16.26 19.11 -0.09
CA VAL A 128 15.18 19.40 -1.05
C VAL A 128 15.58 20.47 -2.06
N SER A 129 16.24 21.55 -1.62
CA SER A 129 16.72 22.58 -2.54
C SER A 129 17.81 22.09 -3.49
N GLY A 130 18.74 21.25 -2.99
CA GLY A 130 19.77 20.59 -3.79
C GLY A 130 19.18 19.69 -4.88
N ASN A 131 18.19 18.86 -4.54
CA ASN A 131 17.51 17.98 -5.49
C ASN A 131 16.74 18.76 -6.56
N LEU A 132 16.26 19.97 -6.23
CA LEU A 132 15.63 20.90 -7.17
C LEU A 132 16.62 21.85 -7.90
N ALA A 133 17.94 21.64 -7.74
CA ALA A 133 19.01 22.46 -8.31
C ALA A 133 18.88 23.97 -7.96
N LEU A 134 18.45 24.27 -6.74
CA LEU A 134 18.32 25.62 -6.19
C LEU A 134 19.11 25.78 -4.89
N SER A 135 19.45 27.03 -4.54
CA SER A 135 19.84 27.34 -3.17
C SER A 135 18.61 27.42 -2.26
N SER A 136 18.76 27.12 -0.97
CA SER A 136 17.68 27.22 0.02
C SER A 136 16.98 28.59 -0.03
N ARG A 137 17.74 29.68 -0.19
CA ARG A 137 17.21 31.04 -0.35
C ARG A 137 16.37 31.20 -1.62
N SER A 138 16.82 30.65 -2.74
CA SER A 138 16.09 30.74 -4.02
C SER A 138 14.80 29.93 -3.97
N LEU A 139 14.82 28.77 -3.30
CA LEU A 139 13.64 27.96 -3.07
C LEU A 139 12.62 28.69 -2.19
N GLN A 140 13.06 29.27 -1.07
CA GLN A 140 12.20 30.04 -0.15
C GLN A 140 11.54 31.26 -0.80
N MET A 141 12.18 31.91 -1.78
CA MET A 141 11.56 33.03 -2.52
C MET A 141 10.54 32.58 -3.58
N LYS A 142 10.56 31.31 -3.97
CA LYS A 142 9.70 30.73 -5.01
C LYS A 142 8.47 30.02 -4.44
N LEU A 143 8.48 29.72 -3.14
CA LEU A 143 7.36 29.20 -2.35
C LEU A 143 6.41 30.34 -1.96
#